data_AF-A0A7V3HK99-F1
#
_entry.id   AF-A0A7V3HK99-F1
#
_cell.length_a   1.000
_cell.length_b   1.000
_cell.length_c   1.000
_cell.angle_alpha   90.00
_cell.angle_beta   90.00
_cell.angle_gamma   90.00
#
_symmetry.space_group_name_H-M   'P 1'
#
loop_
_entity.id
_entity.type
_entity.pdbx_description
1 polymer ?
#
loop_
_entity_poly.entity_id
_entity_poly.type
_entity_poly.pdbx_seq_one_letter_code
_entity_poly.pdbx_strand_id
1 'polypeptide(L)'
;MGAKAFEIKRKILGVALEKARLGAGKSLKDCAKAIGVSPAYLAQVEKGAKDLDLAQLEILARFLGIPTLALWEGEVEDSSQQKPFPPPEEAVKVRRKIIGLLLEKARVQAGKSLSEAAKFLGVSTRTLRAYEKGEKLVPLPHLEALADFYQVDKSFFLQQALFGQEEALDREVENFLKLPEEIRKFVANPSNILYLKSAIHLSKLSVEALREFAASLLDITL
;
A
#
# COMPACT_ATOMS: atom_id res chain seq x y z
N MET A 1 11.79 -2.50 -21.82
CA MET A 1 12.73 -2.93 -20.76
C MET A 1 13.32 -4.30 -21.12
N GLY A 2 14.55 -4.62 -20.71
CA GLY A 2 15.17 -5.93 -20.99
C GLY A 2 14.82 -6.99 -19.94
N ALA A 3 14.78 -8.27 -20.32
CA ALA A 3 14.50 -9.40 -19.42
C ALA A 3 15.37 -9.41 -18.14
N LYS A 4 16.64 -9.00 -18.28
CA LYS A 4 17.60 -8.86 -17.18
C LYS A 4 17.17 -7.83 -16.11
N ALA A 5 16.48 -6.76 -16.50
CA ALA A 5 15.99 -5.76 -15.55
C ALA A 5 14.86 -6.31 -14.67
N PHE A 6 13.96 -7.13 -15.25
CA PHE A 6 12.93 -7.81 -14.47
C PHE A 6 13.50 -8.86 -13.51
N GLU A 7 14.56 -9.56 -13.91
CA GLU A 7 15.28 -10.50 -13.02
C GLU A 7 15.90 -9.78 -11.82
N ILE A 8 16.49 -8.61 -12.01
CA ILE A 8 17.06 -7.82 -10.91
C ILE A 8 15.95 -7.39 -9.95
N LYS A 9 14.84 -6.81 -10.46
CA LYS A 9 13.71 -6.40 -9.62
C LYS A 9 13.13 -7.58 -8.83
N ARG A 10 12.98 -8.76 -9.46
CA ARG A 10 12.57 -9.99 -8.77
C ARG A 10 13.51 -10.37 -7.63
N LYS A 11 14.83 -10.31 -7.85
CA LYS A 11 15.81 -10.65 -6.81
C LYS A 11 15.79 -9.67 -5.64
N ILE A 12 15.68 -8.37 -5.91
CA ILE A 12 15.57 -7.34 -4.86
C ILE A 12 14.35 -7.63 -3.99
N LEU A 13 13.18 -7.81 -4.60
CA LEU A 13 11.96 -8.15 -3.88
C LEU A 13 12.08 -9.47 -3.10
N GLY A 14 12.67 -10.49 -3.71
CA GLY A 14 12.85 -11.80 -3.10
C GLY A 14 13.72 -11.74 -1.82
N VAL A 15 14.84 -11.02 -1.88
CA VAL A 15 15.73 -10.81 -0.73
C VAL A 15 15.03 -10.00 0.36
N ALA A 16 14.30 -8.94 -0.02
CA ALA A 16 13.52 -8.14 0.93
C ALA A 16 12.46 -8.99 1.63
N LEU A 17 11.72 -9.82 0.88
CA LEU A 17 10.72 -10.70 1.43
C LEU A 17 11.31 -11.75 2.39
N GLU A 18 12.46 -12.35 2.04
CA GLU A 18 13.16 -13.27 2.93
C GLU A 18 13.58 -12.57 4.24
N LYS A 19 14.20 -11.40 4.15
CA LYS A 19 14.60 -10.59 5.32
C LYS A 19 13.41 -10.25 6.20
N ALA A 20 12.32 -9.75 5.60
CA ALA A 20 11.07 -9.41 6.26
C ALA A 20 10.46 -10.63 6.99
N ARG A 21 10.40 -11.77 6.30
CA ARG A 21 9.88 -13.02 6.83
C ARG A 21 10.67 -13.50 8.05
N LEU A 22 12.00 -13.48 7.96
CA LEU A 22 12.89 -13.89 9.05
C LEU A 22 12.80 -12.93 10.24
N GLY A 23 12.77 -11.62 9.99
CA GLY A 23 12.60 -10.60 11.03
C GLY A 23 11.28 -10.73 11.81
N ALA A 24 10.20 -11.11 11.11
CA ALA A 24 8.90 -11.38 11.73
C ALA A 24 8.79 -12.79 12.37
N GLY A 25 9.83 -13.61 12.32
CA GLY A 25 9.84 -14.97 12.85
C GLY A 25 8.89 -15.94 12.13
N LYS A 26 8.56 -15.70 10.86
CA LYS A 26 7.59 -16.51 10.10
C LYS A 26 8.28 -17.59 9.27
N SER A 27 7.63 -18.75 9.17
CA SER A 27 8.11 -19.80 8.27
C SER A 27 7.63 -19.58 6.83
N LEU A 28 8.31 -20.20 5.86
CA LEU A 28 7.83 -20.28 4.48
C LEU A 28 6.41 -20.86 4.40
N LYS A 29 6.09 -21.82 5.28
CA LYS A 29 4.77 -22.48 5.31
C LYS A 29 3.67 -21.51 5.69
N ASP A 30 3.92 -20.66 6.68
CA ASP A 30 2.94 -19.68 7.15
C ASP A 30 2.67 -18.61 6.08
N CYS A 31 3.73 -18.06 5.50
CA CYS A 31 3.63 -17.05 4.45
C CYS A 31 3.03 -17.62 3.15
N ALA A 32 3.35 -18.86 2.79
CA ALA A 32 2.78 -19.50 1.61
C ALA A 32 1.28 -19.78 1.80
N LYS A 33 0.89 -20.25 3.00
CA LYS A 33 -0.52 -20.43 3.37
C LYS A 33 -1.28 -19.10 3.30
N ALA A 34 -0.65 -18.00 3.72
CA ALA A 34 -1.23 -16.67 3.66
C ALA A 34 -1.64 -16.29 2.21
N ILE A 35 -0.75 -16.39 1.25
CA ILE A 35 -1.06 -16.05 -0.15
C ILE A 35 -1.70 -17.17 -0.97
N GLY A 36 -2.04 -18.31 -0.36
CA GLY A 36 -2.65 -19.45 -1.04
C GLY A 36 -1.73 -20.15 -2.04
N VAL A 37 -0.43 -20.24 -1.77
CA VAL A 37 0.55 -20.94 -2.64
C VAL A 37 1.29 -22.04 -1.87
N SER A 38 2.12 -22.82 -2.58
CA SER A 38 2.97 -23.83 -1.93
C SER A 38 4.22 -23.20 -1.31
N PRO A 39 4.78 -23.78 -0.22
CA PRO A 39 6.06 -23.30 0.34
C PRO A 39 7.21 -23.32 -0.68
N ALA A 40 7.19 -24.30 -1.59
CA ALA A 40 8.16 -24.39 -2.68
C ALA A 40 8.03 -23.21 -3.67
N TYR A 41 6.80 -22.78 -3.98
CA TYR A 41 6.58 -21.59 -4.80
C TYR A 41 7.15 -20.34 -4.13
N LEU A 42 6.84 -20.13 -2.85
CA LEU A 42 7.35 -18.99 -2.09
C LEU A 42 8.88 -19.00 -2.00
N ALA A 43 9.50 -20.16 -1.80
CA ALA A 43 10.96 -20.29 -1.82
C ALA A 43 11.58 -19.91 -3.18
N GLN A 44 10.87 -20.15 -4.29
CA GLN A 44 11.31 -19.69 -5.61
C GLN A 44 11.10 -18.18 -5.81
N VAL A 45 10.07 -17.60 -5.18
CA VAL A 45 9.87 -16.14 -5.14
C VAL A 45 11.03 -15.47 -4.38
N GLU A 46 11.40 -15.95 -3.19
CA GLU A 46 12.53 -15.40 -2.41
C GLU A 46 13.85 -15.47 -3.18
N LYS A 47 14.03 -16.48 -4.03
CA LYS A 47 15.19 -16.61 -4.95
C LYS A 47 15.10 -15.76 -6.22
N GLY A 48 14.00 -15.04 -6.44
CA GLY A 48 13.74 -14.25 -7.64
C GLY A 48 13.44 -15.06 -8.91
N ALA A 49 13.05 -16.33 -8.76
CA ALA A 49 12.74 -17.25 -9.87
C ALA A 49 11.24 -17.32 -10.22
N LYS A 50 10.36 -16.88 -9.31
CA LYS A 50 8.91 -16.72 -9.52
C LYS A 50 8.47 -15.30 -9.15
N ASP A 51 7.36 -14.87 -9.73
CA ASP A 51 6.77 -13.55 -9.50
C ASP A 51 5.68 -13.60 -8.42
N LEU A 52 5.42 -12.45 -7.79
CA LEU A 52 4.19 -12.18 -7.05
C LEU A 52 3.35 -11.14 -7.81
N ASP A 53 2.05 -11.11 -7.52
CA ASP A 53 1.22 -9.94 -7.81
C ASP A 53 1.10 -8.99 -6.61
N LEU A 54 0.55 -7.81 -6.86
CA LEU A 54 0.36 -6.79 -5.83
C LEU A 54 -0.60 -7.23 -4.71
N ALA A 55 -1.61 -8.05 -5.01
CA ALA A 55 -2.53 -8.54 -3.98
C ALA A 55 -1.80 -9.50 -3.01
N GLN A 56 -0.94 -10.37 -3.53
CA GLN A 56 -0.09 -11.25 -2.72
C GLN A 56 0.94 -10.45 -1.93
N LEU A 57 1.47 -9.36 -2.49
CA LEU A 57 2.38 -8.46 -1.77
C LEU A 57 1.69 -7.76 -0.60
N GLU A 58 0.50 -7.18 -0.81
CA GLU A 58 -0.31 -6.54 0.23
C GLU A 58 -0.60 -7.49 1.39
N ILE A 59 -0.92 -8.74 1.05
CA ILE A 59 -1.11 -9.83 2.00
C ILE A 59 0.16 -10.08 2.84
N LEU A 60 1.30 -10.27 2.17
CA LEU A 60 2.55 -10.59 2.85
C LEU A 60 3.02 -9.42 3.71
N ALA A 61 2.92 -8.20 3.19
CA ALA A 61 3.22 -6.97 3.91
C ALA A 61 2.43 -6.90 5.23
N ARG A 62 1.10 -7.09 5.18
CA ARG A 62 0.26 -7.13 6.39
C ARG A 62 0.63 -8.27 7.32
N PHE A 63 0.85 -9.46 6.79
CA PHE A 63 1.18 -10.64 7.60
C PHE A 63 2.54 -10.50 8.32
N LEU A 64 3.46 -9.76 7.72
CA LEU A 64 4.80 -9.51 8.24
C LEU A 64 4.90 -8.21 9.06
N GLY A 65 3.85 -7.38 9.06
CA GLY A 65 3.80 -6.11 9.78
C GLY A 65 4.63 -4.99 9.12
N ILE A 66 4.78 -5.03 7.79
CA ILE A 66 5.62 -4.09 7.04
C ILE A 66 4.72 -3.30 6.08
N PRO A 67 4.94 -1.99 5.88
CA PRO A 67 4.22 -1.22 4.88
C PRO A 67 4.38 -1.83 3.47
N THR A 68 3.27 -1.99 2.74
CA THR A 68 3.29 -2.61 1.41
C THR A 68 4.27 -1.93 0.45
N LEU A 69 4.31 -0.59 0.45
CA LEU A 69 5.21 0.16 -0.40
C LEU A 69 6.69 -0.05 -0.02
N ALA A 70 7.00 -0.08 1.28
CA ALA A 70 8.36 -0.34 1.76
C ALA A 70 8.85 -1.73 1.32
N LEU A 71 8.02 -2.76 1.49
CA LEU A 71 8.32 -4.11 1.02
C LEU A 71 8.48 -4.16 -0.52
N TRP A 72 7.68 -3.40 -1.27
CA TRP A 72 7.80 -3.30 -2.72
C TRP A 72 9.13 -2.68 -3.14
N GLU A 73 9.57 -1.60 -2.48
CA GLU A 73 10.88 -0.96 -2.76
C GLU A 73 12.08 -1.78 -2.28
N GLY A 74 11.84 -2.82 -1.49
CA GLY A 74 12.89 -3.62 -0.86
C GLY A 74 13.46 -2.98 0.40
N GLU A 75 12.78 -1.98 0.94
CA GLU A 75 13.11 -1.29 2.19
C GLU A 75 12.44 -2.03 3.35
N VAL A 76 13.24 -2.79 4.11
CA VAL A 76 12.75 -3.59 5.22
C VAL A 76 13.38 -3.09 6.51
N GLU A 77 12.56 -2.41 7.31
CA GLU A 77 12.81 -2.02 8.70
C GLU A 77 12.12 -3.00 9.67
N ASP A 78 12.45 -2.93 10.96
CA ASP A 78 11.84 -3.77 12.00
C ASP A 78 10.34 -3.49 12.12
N SER A 79 9.54 -4.56 12.13
CA SER A 79 8.08 -4.47 12.08
C SER A 79 7.44 -4.29 13.46
N SER A 80 6.40 -3.45 13.51
CA SER A 80 5.47 -3.36 14.63
C SER A 80 4.12 -3.98 14.26
N GLN A 81 3.64 -4.85 15.15
CA GLN A 81 2.31 -5.49 15.21
C GLN A 81 1.88 -6.33 13.98
N GLN A 82 1.94 -7.65 14.17
CA GLN A 82 1.36 -8.65 13.27
C GLN A 82 -0.16 -8.75 13.48
N LYS A 83 -0.94 -8.94 12.40
CA LYS A 83 -2.40 -9.07 12.49
C LYS A 83 -2.93 -10.42 11.96
N PRO A 84 -4.12 -10.87 12.44
CA PRO A 84 -4.75 -12.09 11.95
C PRO A 84 -5.02 -12.04 10.45
N PHE A 85 -4.82 -13.18 9.79
CA PHE A 85 -4.69 -13.35 8.35
C PHE A 85 -5.02 -14.83 7.99
N PRO A 86 -5.63 -15.22 6.84
CA PRO A 86 -5.80 -14.54 5.54
C PRO A 86 -7.18 -13.93 5.21
N PRO A 87 -7.27 -13.00 4.24
CA PRO A 87 -8.53 -12.49 3.72
C PRO A 87 -9.24 -13.58 2.89
N PRO A 88 -10.57 -13.45 2.69
CA PRO A 88 -11.31 -14.35 1.81
C PRO A 88 -10.77 -14.32 0.37
N GLU A 89 -10.74 -15.48 -0.30
CA GLU A 89 -10.27 -15.62 -1.69
C GLU A 89 -11.00 -14.67 -2.65
N GLU A 90 -12.30 -14.45 -2.43
CA GLU A 90 -13.12 -13.53 -3.22
C GLU A 90 -12.63 -12.08 -3.12
N ALA A 91 -12.17 -11.63 -1.94
CA ALA A 91 -11.59 -10.30 -1.79
C ALA A 91 -10.29 -10.16 -2.61
N VAL A 92 -9.47 -11.21 -2.66
CA VAL A 92 -8.24 -11.24 -3.47
C VAL A 92 -8.57 -11.19 -4.96
N LYS A 93 -9.60 -11.90 -5.42
CA LYS A 93 -10.08 -11.85 -6.82
C LYS A 93 -10.57 -10.45 -7.19
N VAL A 94 -11.40 -9.83 -6.34
CA VAL A 94 -11.88 -8.47 -6.53
C VAL A 94 -10.71 -7.49 -6.60
N ARG A 95 -9.73 -7.61 -5.69
CA ARG A 95 -8.53 -6.77 -5.71
C ARG A 95 -7.75 -6.88 -7.01
N ARG A 96 -7.50 -8.09 -7.51
CA ARG A 96 -6.83 -8.30 -8.81
C ARG A 96 -7.57 -7.62 -9.96
N LYS A 97 -8.91 -7.65 -9.94
CA LYS A 97 -9.73 -6.93 -10.93
C LYS A 97 -9.56 -5.41 -10.83
N ILE A 98 -9.55 -4.86 -9.62
CA ILE A 98 -9.30 -3.44 -9.38
C ILE A 98 -7.92 -3.04 -9.91
N ILE A 99 -6.87 -3.82 -9.62
CA ILE A 99 -5.51 -3.55 -10.12
C ILE A 99 -5.48 -3.51 -11.65
N GLY A 100 -6.17 -4.46 -12.32
CA GLY A 100 -6.31 -4.46 -13.77
C GLY A 100 -6.99 -3.20 -14.31
N LEU A 101 -8.08 -2.76 -13.67
CA LEU A 101 -8.78 -1.51 -14.06
C LEU A 101 -7.93 -0.26 -13.80
N LEU A 102 -7.17 -0.22 -12.71
CA LEU A 102 -6.21 0.86 -12.44
C LEU A 102 -5.12 0.89 -13.52
N LEU A 103 -4.63 -0.28 -13.94
CA LEU A 103 -3.64 -0.38 -15.02
C LEU A 103 -4.18 0.16 -16.34
N GLU A 104 -5.41 -0.22 -16.70
CA GLU A 104 -6.10 0.30 -17.89
C GLU A 104 -6.28 1.82 -17.79
N LYS A 105 -6.74 2.33 -16.64
CA LYS A 105 -6.93 3.75 -16.38
C LYS A 105 -5.63 4.53 -16.56
N ALA A 106 -4.54 4.08 -15.93
CA ALA A 106 -3.22 4.72 -16.05
C ALA A 106 -2.74 4.74 -17.51
N ARG A 107 -2.91 3.63 -18.23
CA ARG A 107 -2.55 3.54 -19.66
C ARG A 107 -3.31 4.55 -20.51
N VAL A 108 -4.64 4.63 -20.34
CA VAL A 108 -5.51 5.54 -21.11
C VAL A 108 -5.19 7.00 -20.79
N GLN A 109 -4.96 7.33 -19.52
CA GLN A 109 -4.57 8.68 -19.10
C GLN A 109 -3.20 9.10 -19.65
N ALA A 110 -2.26 8.15 -19.78
CA ALA A 110 -0.97 8.36 -20.41
C ALA A 110 -1.03 8.41 -21.96
N GLY A 111 -2.23 8.28 -22.55
CA GLY A 111 -2.43 8.29 -24.00
C GLY A 111 -1.78 7.12 -24.73
N LYS A 112 -1.55 5.98 -24.05
CA LYS A 112 -0.86 4.82 -24.62
C LYS A 112 -1.85 3.78 -25.15
N SER A 113 -1.55 3.21 -26.30
CA SER A 113 -2.28 2.05 -26.82
C SER A 113 -1.84 0.75 -26.13
N LEU A 114 -2.69 -0.28 -26.20
CA LEU A 114 -2.34 -1.64 -25.77
C LEU A 114 -1.10 -2.18 -26.50
N SER A 115 -0.92 -1.82 -27.77
CA SER A 115 0.21 -2.27 -28.59
C SER A 115 1.53 -1.69 -28.10
N GLU A 116 1.55 -0.38 -27.83
CA GLU A 116 2.75 0.30 -27.34
C GLU A 116 3.19 -0.23 -25.99
N ALA A 117 2.26 -0.38 -25.03
CA ALA A 117 2.59 -0.87 -23.70
C ALA A 117 2.99 -2.36 -23.71
N ALA A 118 2.35 -3.19 -24.54
CA ALA A 118 2.73 -4.60 -24.67
C ALA A 118 4.13 -4.73 -25.30
N LYS A 119 4.45 -3.92 -26.31
CA LYS A 119 5.77 -3.83 -26.92
C LYS A 119 6.82 -3.35 -25.92
N PHE A 120 6.52 -2.30 -25.14
CA PHE A 120 7.41 -1.78 -24.10
C PHE A 120 7.79 -2.85 -23.06
N LEU A 121 6.80 -3.66 -22.67
CA LEU A 121 6.95 -4.74 -21.69
C LEU A 121 7.57 -6.01 -22.29
N GLY A 122 7.55 -6.18 -23.62
CA GLY A 122 8.01 -7.40 -24.29
C GLY A 122 7.03 -8.56 -24.20
N VAL A 123 5.71 -8.28 -24.11
CA VAL A 123 4.64 -9.28 -24.08
C VAL A 123 3.68 -9.10 -25.25
N SER A 124 2.78 -10.07 -25.46
CA SER A 124 1.70 -9.91 -26.45
C SER A 124 0.62 -8.94 -25.97
N THR A 125 -0.04 -8.25 -26.91
CA THR A 125 -1.22 -7.41 -26.62
C THR A 125 -2.34 -8.18 -25.91
N ARG A 126 -2.51 -9.46 -26.26
CA ARG A 126 -3.41 -10.39 -25.55
C ARG A 126 -3.03 -10.54 -24.07
N THR A 127 -1.73 -10.66 -23.77
CA THR A 127 -1.26 -10.76 -22.37
C THR A 127 -1.54 -9.48 -21.60
N LEU A 128 -1.23 -8.31 -22.18
CA LEU A 128 -1.51 -7.02 -21.55
C LEU A 128 -3.02 -6.83 -21.33
N ARG A 129 -3.86 -7.19 -22.31
CA ARG A 129 -5.31 -7.13 -22.15
C ARG A 129 -5.81 -8.06 -21.03
N ALA A 130 -5.23 -9.24 -20.88
CA ALA A 130 -5.57 -10.15 -19.79
C ALA A 130 -5.15 -9.60 -18.42
N TYR A 131 -4.04 -8.83 -18.35
CA TYR A 131 -3.65 -8.09 -17.16
C TYR A 131 -4.70 -7.04 -16.79
N GLU A 132 -5.08 -6.17 -17.73
CA GLU A 132 -6.07 -5.11 -17.51
C GLU A 132 -7.45 -5.66 -17.14
N LYS A 133 -7.81 -6.84 -17.66
CA LYS A 133 -9.04 -7.52 -17.27
C LYS A 133 -8.99 -8.24 -15.93
N GLY A 134 -7.81 -8.37 -15.30
CA GLY A 134 -7.62 -9.19 -14.10
C GLY A 134 -7.75 -10.70 -14.34
N GLU A 135 -7.73 -11.14 -15.60
CA GLU A 135 -7.82 -12.56 -16.00
C GLU A 135 -6.48 -13.28 -15.85
N LYS A 136 -5.38 -12.53 -15.83
CA LYS A 136 -4.03 -13.05 -15.64
C LYS A 136 -3.32 -12.22 -14.59
N LEU A 137 -2.55 -12.91 -13.74
CA LEU A 137 -1.62 -12.32 -12.78
C LEU A 137 -0.71 -11.29 -13.48
N VAL A 138 -0.63 -10.09 -12.93
CA VAL A 138 0.34 -9.06 -13.32
C VAL A 138 1.57 -9.20 -12.41
N PRO A 139 2.73 -9.64 -12.94
CA PRO A 139 3.96 -9.67 -12.14
C PRO A 139 4.32 -8.28 -11.61
N LEU A 140 4.74 -8.17 -10.35
CA LEU A 140 5.18 -6.89 -9.77
C LEU A 140 6.23 -6.16 -10.62
N PRO A 141 7.28 -6.82 -11.17
CA PRO A 141 8.23 -6.12 -12.05
C PRO A 141 7.58 -5.54 -13.32
N HIS A 142 6.52 -6.19 -13.82
CA HIS A 142 5.76 -5.67 -14.96
C HIS A 142 4.89 -4.48 -14.55
N LEU A 143 4.19 -4.59 -13.43
CA LEU A 143 3.35 -3.51 -12.90
C LEU A 143 4.18 -2.26 -12.64
N GLU A 144 5.37 -2.42 -12.06
CA GLU A 144 6.32 -1.34 -11.81
C GLU A 144 6.83 -0.70 -13.09
N ALA A 145 7.24 -1.50 -14.08
CA ALA A 145 7.69 -0.95 -15.36
C ALA A 145 6.57 -0.22 -16.11
N LEU A 146 5.32 -0.67 -16.00
CA LEU A 146 4.17 0.02 -16.58
C LEU A 146 3.84 1.31 -15.81
N ALA A 147 4.02 1.35 -14.49
CA ALA A 147 3.92 2.58 -13.70
C ALA A 147 4.88 3.65 -14.24
N ASP A 148 6.15 3.28 -14.41
CA ASP A 148 7.19 4.14 -14.99
C ASP A 148 6.81 4.60 -16.41
N PHE A 149 6.36 3.69 -17.26
CA PHE A 149 5.99 3.98 -18.65
C PHE A 149 4.74 4.87 -18.79
N TYR A 150 3.80 4.74 -17.85
CA TYR A 150 2.59 5.57 -17.78
C TYR A 150 2.78 6.84 -16.95
N GLN A 151 3.97 7.04 -16.36
CA GLN A 151 4.32 8.18 -15.50
C GLN A 151 3.37 8.33 -14.31
N VAL A 152 3.05 7.22 -13.65
CA VAL A 152 2.28 7.21 -12.40
C VAL A 152 3.13 6.63 -11.27
N ASP A 153 2.96 7.17 -10.07
CA ASP A 153 3.62 6.64 -8.87
C ASP A 153 3.08 5.25 -8.50
N LYS A 154 3.91 4.37 -7.90
CA LYS A 154 3.47 3.02 -7.50
C LYS A 154 2.29 3.05 -6.53
N SER A 155 2.20 4.08 -5.68
CA SER A 155 1.07 4.30 -4.76
C SER A 155 -0.27 4.47 -5.48
N PHE A 156 -0.28 4.82 -6.77
CA PHE A 156 -1.48 4.83 -7.59
C PHE A 156 -2.20 3.48 -7.56
N PHE A 157 -1.43 2.39 -7.59
CA PHE A 157 -1.99 1.05 -7.54
C PHE A 157 -2.42 0.64 -6.14
N LEU A 158 -1.91 1.26 -5.07
CA LEU A 158 -2.29 1.00 -3.68
C LEU A 158 -3.60 1.69 -3.28
N GLN A 159 -4.20 2.48 -4.18
CA GLN A 159 -5.55 2.96 -3.99
C GLN A 159 -6.51 1.77 -3.88
N GLN A 160 -7.37 1.79 -2.86
CA GLN A 160 -8.27 0.67 -2.56
C GLN A 160 -7.52 -0.65 -2.36
N ALA A 161 -6.38 -0.59 -1.66
CA ALA A 161 -5.64 -1.77 -1.19
C ALA A 161 -6.56 -2.72 -0.40
N LEU A 162 -6.21 -4.01 -0.37
CA LEU A 162 -6.96 -5.05 0.34
C LEU A 162 -7.30 -4.69 1.80
N PHE A 163 -6.43 -3.92 2.43
CA PHE A 163 -6.53 -3.52 3.83
C PHE A 163 -6.58 -2.00 4.02
N GLY A 164 -6.83 -1.22 2.96
CA GLY A 164 -6.61 0.23 2.95
C GLY A 164 -7.38 1.02 4.01
N GLN A 165 -8.60 0.61 4.37
CA GLN A 165 -9.37 1.25 5.45
C GLN A 165 -8.83 0.89 6.84
N GLU A 166 -8.42 -0.36 7.03
CA GLU A 166 -7.87 -0.84 8.30
C GLU A 166 -6.46 -0.26 8.55
N GLU A 167 -5.61 -0.18 7.53
CA GLU A 167 -4.27 0.42 7.63
C GLU A 167 -4.29 1.94 7.85
N ALA A 168 -5.32 2.63 7.33
CA ALA A 168 -5.53 4.04 7.63
C ALA A 168 -5.95 4.22 9.09
N LEU A 169 -6.91 3.41 9.55
CA LEU A 169 -7.37 3.43 10.94
C LEU A 169 -6.26 3.04 11.92
N ASP A 170 -5.45 2.04 11.60
CA ASP A 170 -4.31 1.60 12.42
C ASP A 170 -3.29 2.72 12.61
N ARG A 171 -2.95 3.43 11.54
CA ARG A 171 -2.07 4.60 11.60
C ARG A 171 -2.67 5.75 12.39
N GLU A 172 -3.97 6.01 12.23
CA GLU A 172 -4.68 7.01 13.03
C GLU A 172 -4.66 6.67 14.52
N VAL A 173 -4.88 5.39 14.87
CA VAL A 173 -4.81 4.88 16.25
C VAL A 173 -3.39 4.95 16.80
N GLU A 174 -2.37 4.53 16.06
CA GLU A 174 -0.97 4.64 16.47
C GLU A 174 -0.57 6.09 16.73
N ASN A 175 -0.96 7.01 15.84
CA ASN A 175 -0.69 8.44 16.02
C ASN A 175 -1.46 9.00 17.22
N PHE A 176 -2.69 8.57 17.45
CA PHE A 176 -3.46 8.93 18.64
C PHE A 176 -2.78 8.45 19.92
N LEU A 177 -2.23 7.23 19.94
CA LEU A 177 -1.50 6.68 21.08
C LEU A 177 -0.19 7.42 21.39
N LYS A 178 0.45 8.06 20.39
CA LYS A 178 1.63 8.91 20.59
C LYS A 178 1.34 10.24 21.30
N LEU A 179 0.08 10.68 21.35
CA LEU A 179 -0.29 11.91 22.07
C LEU A 179 -0.09 11.77 23.59
N PRO A 180 0.19 12.85 24.33
CA PRO A 180 0.23 12.84 25.80
C PRO A 180 -1.06 12.29 26.40
N GLU A 181 -0.97 11.60 27.54
CA GLU A 181 -2.11 10.93 28.18
C GLU A 181 -3.29 11.89 28.45
N GLU A 182 -2.99 13.10 28.91
CA GLU A 182 -3.98 14.14 29.16
C GLU A 182 -4.78 14.49 27.89
N ILE A 183 -4.09 14.68 26.77
CA ILE A 183 -4.71 14.96 25.47
C ILE A 183 -5.56 13.78 25.00
N ARG A 184 -5.06 12.55 25.14
CA ARG A 184 -5.83 11.34 24.78
C ARG A 184 -7.12 11.24 25.58
N LYS A 185 -7.06 11.46 26.90
CA LYS A 185 -8.26 11.45 27.77
C LYS A 185 -9.23 12.56 27.40
N PHE A 186 -8.73 13.75 27.07
CA PHE A 186 -9.56 14.87 26.66
C PHE A 186 -10.30 14.58 25.34
N VAL A 187 -9.58 14.09 24.32
CA VAL A 187 -10.15 13.77 23.01
C VAL A 187 -11.13 12.59 23.08
N ALA A 188 -10.84 11.59 23.91
CA ALA A 188 -11.68 10.39 24.05
C ALA A 188 -13.01 10.64 24.80
N ASN A 189 -13.18 11.79 25.48
CA ASN A 189 -14.41 12.11 26.20
C ASN A 189 -15.46 12.73 25.24
N PRO A 190 -16.61 12.07 24.99
CA PRO A 190 -17.63 12.59 24.06
C PRO A 190 -18.18 13.96 24.46
N SER A 191 -18.16 14.30 25.75
CA SER A 191 -18.61 15.61 26.25
C SER A 191 -17.76 16.77 25.73
N ASN A 192 -16.52 16.49 25.30
CA ASN A 192 -15.60 17.50 24.80
C ASN A 192 -15.76 17.81 23.31
N ILE A 193 -16.75 17.22 22.64
CA ILE A 193 -16.90 17.34 21.18
C ILE A 193 -17.01 18.78 20.67
N LEU A 194 -17.62 19.68 21.45
CA LEU A 194 -17.74 21.09 21.07
C LEU A 194 -16.38 21.80 21.11
N TYR A 195 -15.56 21.53 22.12
CA TYR A 195 -14.20 22.08 22.19
C TYR A 195 -13.34 21.60 21.01
N LEU A 196 -13.44 20.32 20.66
CA LEU A 196 -12.72 19.75 19.51
C LEU A 196 -13.19 20.38 18.19
N LYS A 197 -14.51 20.58 18.00
CA LYS A 197 -15.05 21.28 16.83
C LYS A 197 -14.53 22.72 16.73
N SER A 198 -14.48 23.44 17.85
CA SER A 198 -13.90 24.80 17.90
C SER A 198 -12.43 24.80 17.54
N ALA A 199 -11.63 23.87 18.08
CA ALA A 199 -10.21 23.73 17.75
C ALA A 199 -9.99 23.43 16.25
N ILE A 200 -10.82 22.56 15.65
CA ILE A 200 -10.79 22.29 14.20
C ILE A 200 -11.17 23.52 13.37
N HIS A 201 -12.08 24.35 13.86
CA HIS A 201 -12.44 25.59 13.17
C HIS A 201 -11.30 26.61 13.23
N LEU A 202 -10.72 26.81 14.42
CA LEU A 202 -9.58 27.70 14.65
C LEU A 202 -8.37 27.30 13.80
N SER A 203 -8.07 26.00 13.66
CA SER A 203 -6.93 25.54 12.86
C SER A 203 -7.03 25.82 11.36
N LYS A 204 -8.21 26.19 10.86
CA LYS A 204 -8.47 26.54 9.45
C LYS A 204 -8.42 28.05 9.18
N LEU A 205 -8.31 28.88 10.22
CA LEU A 205 -8.24 30.33 10.06
C LEU A 205 -6.86 30.77 9.58
N SER A 206 -6.81 31.93 8.90
CA SER A 206 -5.53 32.57 8.58
C SER A 206 -4.83 33.09 9.84
N VAL A 207 -3.52 33.34 9.73
CA VAL A 207 -2.72 33.86 10.84
C VAL A 207 -3.25 35.21 11.31
N GLU A 208 -3.69 36.06 10.38
CA GLU A 208 -4.28 37.36 10.66
C GLU A 208 -5.59 37.22 11.44
N ALA A 209 -6.49 36.34 11.00
CA ALA A 209 -7.76 36.09 11.66
C ALA A 209 -7.59 35.49 13.07
N LEU A 210 -6.58 34.64 13.27
CA LEU A 210 -6.22 34.11 14.58
C LEU A 210 -5.72 35.19 15.54
N ARG A 211 -4.95 36.17 15.04
CA ARG A 211 -4.47 37.30 15.84
C ARG A 211 -5.60 38.22 16.27
N GLU A 212 -6.51 38.54 15.35
CA GLU A 212 -7.70 39.35 15.67
C GLU A 212 -8.60 38.64 16.69
N PHE A 213 -8.81 37.34 16.53
CA PHE A 213 -9.56 36.54 17.49
C PHE A 213 -8.89 36.55 18.88
N ALA A 214 -7.57 36.38 18.96
CA ALA A 214 -6.84 36.44 20.22
C ALA A 214 -6.91 37.82 20.89
N ALA A 215 -6.81 38.90 20.10
CA ALA A 215 -6.98 40.26 20.59
C ALA A 215 -8.40 40.47 21.16
N SER A 216 -9.43 40.00 20.45
CA SER A 216 -10.82 40.11 20.93
C SER A 216 -11.08 39.35 22.24
N LEU A 217 -10.38 38.23 22.48
CA LEU A 217 -10.48 37.50 23.75
C LEU A 217 -9.80 38.24 24.91
N LEU A 218 -8.64 38.87 24.64
CA LEU A 218 -7.93 39.71 25.61
C LEU A 218 -8.79 40.88 26.09
N ASP A 219 -9.47 41.56 25.15
CA ASP A 219 -10.37 42.69 25.44
C ASP A 219 -11.60 42.30 26.28
N ILE A 220 -12.03 41.02 26.23
CA ILE A 220 -13.15 40.51 27.05
C ILE A 220 -12.68 40.16 28.47
N THR A 221 -11.39 39.90 28.66
CA THR A 221 -10.80 39.47 29.95
C THR A 221 -10.17 40.60 30.76
N LEU A 222 -10.10 41.82 30.21
CA LEU A 222 -9.60 43.05 30.85
C LEU A 222 -10.75 43.96 31.27
#